data_AF-B4GDE0-F1
#
_entry.id   AF-B4GDE0-F1
#
_cell.length_a   1.000
_cell.length_b   1.000
_cell.length_c   1.000
_cell.angle_alpha   90.00
_cell.angle_beta   90.00
_cell.angle_gamma   90.00
#
_symmetry.space_group_name_H-M   'P 1'
#
loop_
_entity.id
_entity.type
_entity.pdbx_description
1 polymer ?
#
loop_
_entity_poly.entity_id
_entity_poly.type
_entity_poly.pdbx_seq_one_letter_code
_entity_poly.pdbx_strand_id
1 'polypeptide(L)'
;MFKFVMVFAVLGVAAAGVAHVPHPQVPHPVGRSEDVHAEVKSEHSDVRADGFDADLLVSNSIQQASSGDVHGNIHGSFSWISPEGEHVEIKYVADENGYQPVGAVLPTPHNPRGHCPCRCLAGGAPTGPEPVHHSHH
;
A
#
# COMPACT_ATOMS: atom_id res chain seq x y z
N MET A 1 -0.68 -20.55 -63.80
CA MET A 1 -1.42 -19.28 -63.95
C MET A 1 -2.65 -19.31 -63.03
N PHE A 2 -2.48 -19.08 -61.73
CA PHE A 2 -3.60 -18.98 -60.78
C PHE A 2 -3.18 -18.25 -59.49
N LYS A 3 -2.19 -17.35 -59.58
CA LYS A 3 -1.56 -16.71 -58.42
C LYS A 3 -1.44 -15.19 -58.56
N PHE A 4 -2.36 -14.58 -59.31
CA PHE A 4 -2.49 -13.12 -59.47
C PHE A 4 -3.92 -12.59 -59.34
N VAL A 5 -4.91 -13.44 -59.10
CA VAL A 5 -6.33 -13.02 -58.95
C VAL A 5 -6.68 -12.63 -57.50
N MET A 6 -5.82 -12.94 -56.52
CA MET A 6 -6.01 -12.61 -55.10
C MET A 6 -5.25 -11.35 -54.67
N VAL A 7 -5.24 -10.28 -55.48
CA VAL A 7 -4.59 -9.00 -55.12
C VAL A 7 -5.51 -7.78 -55.26
N PHE A 8 -6.71 -7.90 -55.83
CA PHE A 8 -7.55 -6.72 -56.19
C PHE A 8 -8.95 -6.64 -55.56
N ALA A 9 -9.27 -7.43 -54.53
CA ALA A 9 -10.64 -7.55 -54.02
C ALA A 9 -10.85 -7.16 -52.54
N VAL A 10 -10.10 -6.20 -51.99
CA VAL A 10 -10.43 -5.63 -50.65
C VAL A 10 -10.32 -4.09 -50.62
N LEU A 11 -10.40 -3.41 -51.76
CA LEU A 11 -10.72 -1.97 -51.77
C LEU A 11 -12.24 -1.80 -51.70
N GLY A 12 -12.76 -1.71 -50.47
CA GLY A 12 -14.17 -1.48 -50.16
C GLY A 12 -14.34 -0.41 -49.09
N VAL A 13 -14.50 0.83 -49.57
CA VAL A 13 -14.94 2.09 -48.96
C VAL A 13 -15.84 1.99 -47.72
N ALA A 14 -15.56 2.81 -46.69
CA ALA A 14 -16.55 3.69 -46.04
C ALA A 14 -15.87 4.66 -45.04
N ALA A 15 -15.69 5.92 -45.44
CA ALA A 15 -15.39 7.00 -44.52
C ALA A 15 -16.67 7.36 -43.76
N ALA A 16 -16.83 6.84 -42.55
CA ALA A 16 -17.81 7.35 -41.59
C ALA A 16 -17.15 8.47 -40.79
N GLY A 17 -17.50 9.72 -41.12
CA GLY A 17 -17.13 10.88 -40.32
C GLY A 17 -17.79 10.79 -38.95
N VAL A 18 -17.03 10.38 -37.95
CA VAL A 18 -17.43 10.50 -36.55
C VAL A 18 -17.30 11.98 -36.18
N ALA A 19 -18.44 12.64 -35.93
CA ALA A 19 -18.46 13.94 -35.28
C ALA A 19 -17.75 13.82 -33.93
N HIS A 20 -16.59 14.47 -33.82
CA HIS A 20 -15.81 14.54 -32.58
C HIS A 20 -16.60 15.38 -31.57
N VAL A 21 -17.33 14.72 -30.67
CA VAL A 21 -17.89 15.37 -29.48
C VAL A 21 -16.70 15.76 -28.60
N PRO A 22 -16.48 17.06 -28.30
CA PRO A 22 -15.39 17.46 -27.42
C PRO A 22 -15.65 16.86 -26.04
N HIS A 23 -14.84 15.87 -25.67
CA HIS A 23 -14.92 15.27 -24.35
C HIS A 23 -14.44 16.31 -23.32
N PRO A 24 -15.22 16.59 -22.26
CA PRO A 24 -14.75 17.41 -21.15
C PRO A 24 -13.45 16.83 -20.61
N GLN A 25 -12.37 17.61 -20.67
CA GLN A 25 -11.07 17.20 -20.16
C GLN A 25 -11.17 17.24 -18.63
N VAL A 26 -11.51 16.12 -18.00
CA VAL A 26 -11.32 15.98 -16.56
C VAL A 26 -9.81 16.04 -16.33
N PRO A 27 -9.28 16.89 -15.43
CA PRO A 27 -7.85 16.91 -15.14
C PRO A 27 -7.42 15.53 -14.68
N HIS A 28 -6.71 14.81 -15.54
CA HIS A 28 -6.09 13.54 -15.17
C HIS A 28 -4.92 13.87 -14.24
N PRO A 29 -4.75 13.14 -13.12
CA PRO A 29 -3.56 13.31 -12.30
C PRO A 29 -2.34 13.15 -13.21
N VAL A 30 -1.44 14.13 -13.14
CA VAL A 30 -0.19 14.13 -13.91
C VAL A 30 0.67 13.01 -13.34
N GLY A 31 0.54 11.80 -13.89
CA GLY A 31 1.56 10.77 -13.69
C GLY A 31 2.90 11.33 -14.15
N ARG A 32 3.98 11.03 -13.42
CA ARG A 32 5.31 11.46 -13.89
C ARG A 32 5.55 10.77 -15.22
N SER A 33 6.16 11.46 -16.20
CA SER A 33 6.40 10.88 -17.54
C SER A 33 7.15 9.54 -17.49
N GLU A 34 7.88 9.30 -16.41
CA GLU A 34 8.60 8.06 -16.12
C GLU A 34 7.69 6.88 -15.74
N ASP A 35 6.49 7.12 -15.20
CA ASP A 35 5.56 6.04 -14.81
C ASP A 35 5.03 5.26 -16.02
N VAL A 36 4.85 5.94 -17.16
CA VAL A 36 4.40 5.33 -18.42
C VAL A 36 5.46 4.40 -19.02
N HIS A 37 6.72 4.60 -18.65
CA HIS A 37 7.87 3.86 -19.15
C HIS A 37 8.56 3.05 -18.04
N ALA A 38 7.85 2.75 -16.95
CA ALA A 38 8.42 2.03 -15.83
C ALA A 38 8.79 0.58 -16.22
N GLU A 39 10.07 0.25 -16.10
CA GLU A 39 10.63 -1.10 -16.23
C GLU A 39 10.91 -1.78 -14.89
N VAL A 40 10.87 -3.12 -14.85
CA VAL A 40 11.32 -3.91 -13.70
C VAL A 40 12.84 -3.92 -13.65
N LYS A 41 13.43 -3.40 -12.56
CA LYS A 41 14.89 -3.36 -12.33
C LYS A 41 15.41 -4.66 -11.76
N SER A 42 14.70 -5.24 -10.80
CA SER A 42 15.02 -6.56 -10.25
C SER A 42 13.76 -7.26 -9.81
N GLU A 43 13.74 -8.56 -10.03
CA GLU A 43 12.70 -9.45 -9.55
C GLU A 43 13.41 -10.69 -8.99
N HIS A 44 13.10 -11.03 -7.75
CA HIS A 44 13.58 -12.23 -7.09
C HIS A 44 12.38 -13.01 -6.58
N SER A 45 12.37 -14.32 -6.82
CA SER A 45 11.30 -15.22 -6.42
C SER A 45 11.91 -16.58 -6.11
N ASP A 46 11.84 -16.97 -4.85
CA ASP A 46 12.31 -18.24 -4.33
C ASP A 46 11.13 -18.95 -3.66
N VAL A 47 10.79 -20.13 -4.15
CA VAL A 47 9.68 -20.94 -3.62
C VAL A 47 10.25 -22.23 -3.07
N ARG A 48 10.04 -22.43 -1.76
CA ARG A 48 10.57 -23.56 -1.00
C ARG A 48 9.41 -24.37 -0.44
N ALA A 49 9.71 -25.57 0.06
CA ALA A 49 8.68 -26.42 0.69
C ALA A 49 8.17 -25.83 2.01
N ASP A 50 8.98 -25.01 2.67
CA ASP A 50 8.74 -24.41 3.97
C ASP A 50 8.35 -22.92 3.90
N GLY A 51 8.21 -22.36 2.70
CA GLY A 51 7.92 -20.94 2.54
C GLY A 51 8.27 -20.38 1.17
N PHE A 52 8.27 -19.06 1.06
CA PHE A 52 8.72 -18.36 -0.13
C PHE A 52 9.34 -17.01 0.24
N ASP A 53 10.14 -16.47 -0.66
CA ASP A 53 10.66 -15.11 -0.61
C ASP A 53 10.46 -14.49 -1.99
N ALA A 54 9.91 -13.28 -2.04
CA ALA A 54 9.67 -12.55 -3.28
C ALA A 54 9.96 -11.07 -3.11
N ASP A 55 10.79 -10.53 -4.00
CA ASP A 55 11.19 -9.13 -4.03
C ASP A 55 11.01 -8.57 -5.45
N LEU A 56 10.51 -7.34 -5.55
CA LEU A 56 10.31 -6.63 -6.80
C LEU A 56 10.78 -5.19 -6.64
N LEU A 57 11.61 -4.74 -7.58
CA LEU A 57 12.05 -3.37 -7.71
C LEU A 57 11.71 -2.86 -9.11
N VAL A 58 11.00 -1.75 -9.18
CA VAL A 58 10.63 -1.08 -10.43
C VAL A 58 11.41 0.22 -10.56
N SER A 59 11.65 0.64 -11.79
CA SER A 59 12.47 1.81 -12.13
C SER A 59 11.97 3.12 -11.54
N ASN A 60 10.66 3.27 -11.36
CA ASN A 60 10.00 4.42 -10.75
C ASN A 60 9.97 4.38 -9.21
N SER A 61 10.88 3.61 -8.58
CA SER A 61 11.05 3.50 -7.13
C SER A 61 9.92 2.79 -6.39
N ILE A 62 9.06 2.06 -7.10
CA ILE A 62 8.15 1.09 -6.45
C ILE A 62 8.99 -0.11 -6.01
N GLN A 63 8.87 -0.48 -4.73
CA GLN A 63 9.45 -1.70 -4.18
C GLN A 63 8.41 -2.53 -3.47
N GLN A 64 8.46 -3.84 -3.67
CA GLN A 64 7.65 -4.81 -2.95
C GLN A 64 8.56 -5.92 -2.44
N ALA A 65 8.36 -6.33 -1.19
CA ALA A 65 9.01 -7.51 -0.63
C ALA A 65 7.96 -8.32 0.13
N SER A 66 8.03 -9.63 0.07
CA SER A 66 7.13 -10.53 0.79
C SER A 66 7.79 -11.87 1.04
N SER A 67 7.55 -12.43 2.21
CA SER A 67 8.00 -13.76 2.60
C SER A 67 6.85 -14.52 3.24
N GLY A 68 6.76 -15.82 2.99
CA GLY A 68 5.80 -16.72 3.59
C GLY A 68 6.49 -17.83 4.37
N ASP A 69 5.84 -18.28 5.44
CA ASP A 69 6.31 -19.41 6.25
C ASP A 69 5.49 -20.69 6.05
N VAL A 70 5.94 -21.77 6.69
CA VAL A 70 5.32 -23.11 6.63
C VAL A 70 3.89 -23.16 7.21
N HIS A 71 3.53 -22.19 8.06
CA HIS A 71 2.20 -22.09 8.65
C HIS A 71 1.25 -21.25 7.78
N GLY A 72 1.74 -20.70 6.66
CA GLY A 72 0.97 -19.85 5.77
C GLY A 72 0.88 -18.40 6.24
N ASN A 73 1.68 -17.98 7.23
CA ASN A 73 1.80 -16.56 7.57
C ASN A 73 2.61 -15.86 6.49
N ILE A 74 2.19 -14.66 6.11
CA ILE A 74 2.89 -13.84 5.12
C ILE A 74 3.26 -12.50 5.74
N HIS A 75 4.53 -12.16 5.65
CA HIS A 75 5.05 -10.85 6.01
C HIS A 75 5.46 -10.13 4.73
N GLY A 76 5.03 -8.89 4.56
CA GLY A 76 5.46 -8.12 3.39
C GLY A 76 5.48 -6.63 3.61
N SER A 77 6.04 -5.94 2.62
CA SER A 77 6.13 -4.51 2.54
C SER A 77 5.93 -4.03 1.11
N PHE A 78 5.26 -2.89 0.98
CA PHE A 78 5.10 -2.17 -0.27
C PHE A 78 5.51 -0.71 -0.06
N SER A 79 6.33 -0.17 -0.94
CA SER A 79 6.83 1.20 -0.84
C SER A 79 6.88 1.90 -2.20
N TRP A 80 6.72 3.21 -2.18
CA TRP A 80 6.77 4.06 -3.36
C TRP A 80 7.07 5.51 -2.97
N ILE A 81 7.36 6.34 -3.98
CA ILE A 81 7.49 7.79 -3.82
C ILE A 81 6.19 8.47 -4.23
N SER A 82 5.56 9.19 -3.31
CA SER A 82 4.32 9.91 -3.57
C SER A 82 4.52 11.02 -4.63
N PRO A 83 3.43 11.55 -5.23
CA PRO A 83 3.50 12.71 -6.11
C PRO A 83 4.16 13.94 -5.45
N GLU A 84 4.06 14.05 -4.13
CA GLU A 84 4.64 15.10 -3.29
C GLU A 84 6.13 14.87 -2.98
N GLY A 85 6.69 13.72 -3.40
CA GLY A 85 8.09 13.35 -3.17
C GLY A 85 8.35 12.66 -1.83
N GLU A 86 7.31 12.28 -1.08
CA GLU A 86 7.45 11.57 0.18
C GLU A 86 7.62 10.06 -0.04
N HIS A 87 8.54 9.43 0.68
CA HIS A 87 8.68 7.98 0.68
C HIS A 87 7.61 7.35 1.56
N VAL A 88 6.68 6.63 0.93
CA VAL A 88 5.60 5.92 1.62
C VAL A 88 5.97 4.44 1.73
N GLU A 89 5.86 3.89 2.93
CA GLU A 89 6.04 2.47 3.21
C GLU A 89 4.82 1.92 3.95
N ILE A 90 4.31 0.78 3.50
CA ILE A 90 3.29 -0.01 4.18
C ILE A 90 3.85 -1.39 4.44
N LYS A 91 3.82 -1.83 5.70
CA LYS A 91 4.15 -3.19 6.12
C LYS A 91 2.87 -3.93 6.45
N TYR A 92 2.85 -5.24 6.27
CA TYR A 92 1.71 -6.04 6.65
C TYR A 92 2.12 -7.42 7.17
N VAL A 93 1.24 -7.96 8.00
CA VAL A 93 1.23 -9.36 8.39
C VAL A 93 -0.12 -9.94 7.98
N ALA A 94 -0.11 -11.07 7.29
CA ALA A 94 -1.30 -11.86 6.99
C ALA A 94 -1.17 -13.20 7.71
N ASP A 95 -2.00 -13.43 8.72
CA ASP A 95 -2.01 -14.62 9.57
C ASP A 95 -3.46 -15.08 9.81
N GLU A 96 -3.66 -15.98 10.77
CA GLU A 96 -4.99 -16.48 11.18
C GLU A 96 -5.93 -15.37 11.68
N ASN A 97 -5.39 -14.23 12.14
CA ASN A 97 -6.15 -13.06 12.54
C ASN A 97 -6.46 -12.12 11.36
N GLY A 98 -6.05 -12.49 10.14
CA GLY A 98 -6.31 -11.78 8.90
C GLY A 98 -5.19 -10.83 8.49
N TYR A 99 -5.51 -9.88 7.60
CA TYR A 99 -4.56 -8.92 7.07
C TYR A 99 -4.44 -7.69 7.99
N GLN A 100 -3.23 -7.44 8.48
CA GLN A 100 -2.92 -6.40 9.46
C GLN A 100 -1.86 -5.44 8.90
N PRO A 101 -2.27 -4.39 8.16
CA PRO A 101 -1.34 -3.43 7.58
C PRO A 101 -1.00 -2.29 8.56
N VAL A 102 0.24 -1.81 8.49
CA VAL A 102 0.75 -0.68 9.24
C VAL A 102 1.49 0.25 8.27
N GLY A 103 1.18 1.53 8.30
CA GLY A 103 1.81 2.54 7.45
C GLY A 103 1.29 3.94 7.75
N ALA A 104 2.09 4.97 7.51
CA ALA A 104 1.76 6.36 7.84
C ALA A 104 0.56 6.92 7.07
N VAL A 105 0.31 6.38 5.87
CA VAL A 105 -0.79 6.78 4.98
C VAL A 105 -2.09 6.05 5.24
N LEU A 106 -2.07 5.03 6.10
CA LEU A 106 -3.27 4.26 6.39
C LEU A 106 -4.20 5.07 7.30
N PRO A 107 -5.52 5.03 7.04
CA PRO A 107 -6.48 5.59 7.98
C PRO A 107 -6.27 4.97 9.35
N THR A 108 -5.98 5.80 10.35
CA THR A 108 -6.04 5.32 11.73
C THR A 108 -7.50 5.09 12.09
N PRO A 109 -7.85 3.95 12.72
CA PRO A 109 -9.18 3.75 13.25
C PRO A 109 -9.57 4.96 14.08
N HIS A 110 -10.69 5.61 13.75
CA HIS A 110 -11.23 6.67 14.59
C HIS A 110 -11.38 6.06 15.98
N ASN A 111 -10.86 6.73 17.02
CA ASN A 111 -11.08 6.28 18.39
C ASN A 111 -12.45 6.79 18.85
N PRO A 112 -13.51 5.96 18.94
CA PRO A 112 -14.80 6.42 19.45
C PRO A 112 -14.81 6.68 20.97
N ARG A 113 -13.66 6.70 21.67
CA ARG A 113 -13.62 6.97 23.12
C ARG A 113 -12.51 7.95 23.47
N GLY A 114 -12.87 9.23 23.43
CA GLY A 114 -12.18 10.32 24.11
C GLY A 114 -12.29 10.22 25.64
N HIS A 115 -11.71 9.20 26.25
CA HIS A 115 -11.31 9.29 27.65
C HIS A 115 -9.89 9.86 27.68
N CYS A 116 -9.83 11.17 27.91
CA CYS A 116 -8.61 11.97 27.95
C CYS A 116 -7.69 11.51 29.09
N PRO A 117 -6.46 11.03 28.80
CA PRO A 117 -5.45 10.91 29.83
C PRO A 117 -4.86 12.31 30.05
N CYS A 118 -5.16 12.87 31.23
CA CYS A 118 -4.54 14.04 31.87
C CYS A 118 -5.33 15.38 31.85
N ARG A 119 -5.82 15.71 33.07
CA ARG A 119 -5.56 16.96 33.83
C ARG A 119 -6.70 17.98 33.95
N CYS A 120 -7.49 17.85 35.02
CA CYS A 120 -7.92 19.00 35.84
C CYS A 120 -7.60 18.70 37.31
N LEU A 121 -6.67 19.47 37.89
CA LEU A 121 -6.43 19.56 39.32
C LEU A 121 -7.58 20.34 39.98
N ALA A 122 -8.23 19.81 41.02
CA ALA A 122 -8.79 20.62 42.10
C ALA A 122 -9.26 19.74 43.29
N GLY A 123 -8.48 19.76 44.37
CA GLY A 123 -9.01 19.73 45.74
C GLY A 123 -9.20 18.36 46.42
N GLY A 124 -8.37 18.07 47.43
CA GLY A 124 -8.75 17.14 48.50
C GLY A 124 -7.62 16.30 49.11
N ALA A 125 -6.78 16.95 49.92
CA ALA A 125 -6.00 16.45 51.08
C ALA A 125 -5.29 15.07 51.06
N PRO A 126 -4.01 14.99 51.50
CA PRO A 126 -3.34 13.72 51.73
C PRO A 126 -3.76 13.13 53.09
N THR A 127 -4.37 11.95 53.12
CA THR A 127 -4.35 11.11 54.33
C THR A 127 -3.10 10.25 54.28
N GLY A 128 -2.07 10.65 55.02
CA GLY A 128 -0.83 9.91 55.16
C GLY A 128 -1.05 8.54 55.83
N PRO A 129 -0.16 7.55 55.59
CA PRO A 129 -0.13 6.33 56.37
C PRO A 129 0.51 6.61 57.75
N GLU A 130 -0.21 6.28 58.81
CA GLU A 130 0.27 6.34 60.20
C GLU A 130 1.44 5.35 60.40
N PRO A 131 2.58 5.77 60.98
CA PRO A 131 3.69 4.87 61.27
C PRO A 131 3.41 4.13 62.57
N VAL A 132 3.21 2.81 62.51
CA VAL A 132 3.07 1.96 63.69
C VAL A 132 4.42 1.90 64.42
N HIS A 133 4.53 2.66 65.51
CA HIS A 133 5.68 2.66 66.40
C HIS A 133 5.59 1.48 67.39
N HIS A 134 6.72 0.84 67.62
CA HIS A 134 6.95 -0.39 68.39
C HIS A 134 6.33 -0.47 69.79
N SER A 135 6.00 -1.69 70.22
CA SER A 135 5.96 -2.08 71.64
C SER A 135 6.84 -3.32 71.88
N HIS A 136 8.07 -3.07 72.35
CA HIS A 136 8.84 -3.99 73.15
C HIS A 136 8.40 -3.82 74.62
N HIS A 137 7.86 -4.86 75.24
CA HIS A 137 8.12 -5.25 76.63
C HIS A 137 7.49 -6.62 76.93
#